data_AF-A0A7C2DBF2-F1
#
_entry.id   AF-A0A7C2DBF2-F1
#
_cell.length_a   1.000
_cell.length_b   1.000
_cell.length_c   1.000
_cell.angle_alpha   90.00
_cell.angle_beta   90.00
_cell.angle_gamma   90.00
#
_symmetry.space_group_name_H-M   'P 1'
#
loop_
_entity.id
_entity.type
_entity.pdbx_description
1 polymer ?
#
loop_
_entity_poly.entity_id
_entity_poly.type
_entity_poly.pdbx_seq_one_letter_code
_entity_poly.pdbx_strand_id
1 'polypeptide(L)'
;MPGAPGDASGAPGLPALVRRWEEAERRLYPAMLVDPDGTVARMRAVRAIADRLRAIPDAEALARAWERGPGLAREALAREPGFFGEAELELVAGAAFALRHRELAAEAARRERRRRIEEAERAGCAWVVLGERGVAGDPPAPYPQPYRRVEMRLVDGLGVHVFVEPDPDSEGALYGVEVLRLDPRSGEILGEGERVVLRDPAEWRRAIERARRQPGSDREPSDPPR
;
A
#
# COMPACT_ATOMS: atom_id res chain seq x y z
N MET A 1 -21.95 -3.27 45.60
CA MET A 1 -22.00 -2.06 44.75
C MET A 1 -21.47 -2.42 43.38
N PRO A 2 -22.18 -2.07 42.30
CA PRO A 2 -22.33 -2.89 41.10
C PRO A 2 -21.23 -2.64 40.06
N GLY A 3 -20.95 -3.67 39.28
CA GLY A 3 -19.95 -3.68 38.21
C GLY A 3 -20.25 -2.66 37.12
N ALA A 4 -19.18 -2.10 36.56
CA ALA A 4 -19.21 -1.27 35.38
C ALA A 4 -19.78 -2.08 34.19
N PRO A 5 -20.62 -1.49 33.34
CA PRO A 5 -21.14 -2.15 32.17
C PRO A 5 -19.99 -2.42 31.20
N GLY A 6 -19.78 -3.70 30.88
CA GLY A 6 -18.95 -4.07 29.75
C GLY A 6 -19.52 -3.43 28.48
N ASP A 7 -18.63 -2.88 27.67
CA ASP A 7 -18.94 -2.43 26.31
C ASP A 7 -19.42 -3.64 25.48
N ALA A 8 -20.70 -3.94 25.60
CA ALA A 8 -21.41 -4.92 24.79
C ALA A 8 -21.82 -4.26 23.47
N SER A 9 -20.84 -3.97 22.61
CA SER A 9 -21.07 -3.94 21.18
C SER A 9 -20.41 -5.18 20.60
N GLY A 10 -21.20 -6.25 20.44
CA GLY A 10 -20.76 -7.55 19.91
C GLY A 10 -20.36 -7.53 18.43
N ALA A 11 -20.17 -6.35 17.83
CA ALA A 11 -19.73 -6.19 16.46
C ALA A 11 -18.19 -6.36 16.39
N PRO A 12 -17.67 -7.15 15.44
CA PRO A 12 -16.23 -7.27 15.26
C PRO A 12 -15.62 -5.91 14.90
N GLY A 13 -14.57 -5.51 15.62
CA GLY A 13 -13.82 -4.29 15.31
C GLY A 13 -13.17 -4.34 13.93
N LEU A 14 -12.81 -3.18 13.38
CA LEU A 14 -12.19 -3.04 12.06
C LEU A 14 -11.04 -4.03 11.79
N PRO A 15 -10.07 -4.28 12.71
CA PRO A 15 -9.00 -5.25 12.46
C PRO A 15 -9.50 -6.69 12.24
N ALA A 16 -10.55 -7.09 12.94
CA ALA A 16 -11.15 -8.42 12.78
C ALA A 16 -11.90 -8.52 11.43
N LEU A 17 -12.57 -7.46 11.03
CA LEU A 17 -13.24 -7.37 9.73
C LEU A 17 -12.24 -7.39 8.56
N VAL A 18 -11.16 -6.60 8.64
CA VAL A 18 -10.09 -6.60 7.64
C VAL A 18 -9.51 -7.99 7.45
N ARG A 19 -9.18 -8.69 8.55
CA ARG A 19 -8.71 -10.09 8.49
C ARG A 19 -9.73 -11.01 7.82
N ARG A 20 -11.03 -10.84 8.09
CA ARG A 20 -12.09 -11.64 7.46
C ARG A 20 -12.18 -11.36 5.95
N TRP A 21 -12.09 -10.10 5.55
CA TRP A 21 -12.11 -9.70 4.14
C TRP A 21 -10.90 -10.24 3.38
N GLU A 22 -9.70 -10.12 3.95
CA GLU A 22 -8.46 -10.67 3.38
C GLU A 22 -8.51 -12.20 3.28
N GLU A 23 -9.08 -12.88 4.28
CA GLU A 23 -9.25 -14.32 4.24
C GLU A 23 -10.26 -14.77 3.18
N ALA A 24 -11.37 -14.04 3.04
CA ALA A 24 -12.34 -14.26 1.99
C ALA A 24 -11.70 -14.11 0.60
N GLU A 25 -10.91 -13.07 0.39
CA GLU A 25 -10.15 -12.87 -0.84
C GLU A 25 -9.16 -14.03 -1.09
N ARG A 26 -8.37 -14.41 -0.08
CA ARG A 26 -7.41 -15.53 -0.16
C ARG A 26 -8.07 -16.84 -0.56
N ARG A 27 -9.27 -17.11 -0.05
CA ARG A 27 -10.06 -18.32 -0.34
C ARG A 27 -10.78 -18.26 -1.68
N LEU A 28 -11.08 -17.07 -2.19
CA LEU A 28 -11.71 -16.89 -3.49
C LEU A 28 -10.74 -17.23 -4.63
N TYR A 29 -9.44 -16.92 -4.50
CA TYR A 29 -8.45 -17.18 -5.56
C TYR A 29 -8.33 -18.66 -5.97
N PRO A 30 -8.20 -19.65 -5.05
CA PRO A 30 -8.20 -21.06 -5.43
C PRO A 30 -9.50 -21.51 -6.11
N ALA A 31 -10.65 -21.01 -5.66
CA ALA A 31 -11.95 -21.33 -6.26
C ALA A 31 -12.04 -20.85 -7.72
N MET A 32 -11.34 -19.76 -8.05
CA MET A 32 -11.29 -19.25 -9.42
C MET A 32 -10.49 -20.13 -10.39
N LEU A 33 -9.57 -20.97 -9.89
CA LEU A 33 -8.74 -21.82 -10.75
C LEU A 33 -9.47 -23.10 -11.21
N VAL A 34 -10.54 -23.47 -10.53
CA VAL A 34 -11.28 -24.73 -10.77
C VAL A 34 -12.44 -24.55 -11.75
N ASP A 35 -12.95 -23.31 -11.89
CA ASP A 35 -14.14 -22.98 -12.69
C ASP A 35 -13.89 -21.66 -13.45
N PRO A 36 -13.30 -21.73 -14.67
CA PRO A 36 -12.95 -20.55 -15.46
C PRO A 36 -14.16 -19.67 -15.83
N ASP A 37 -15.33 -20.26 -16.07
CA ASP A 37 -16.54 -19.53 -16.46
C ASP A 37 -17.11 -18.74 -15.26
N GLY A 38 -17.21 -19.38 -14.09
CA GLY A 38 -17.61 -18.67 -12.87
C GLY A 38 -16.56 -17.67 -12.37
N THR A 39 -15.29 -17.81 -12.77
CA THR A 39 -14.23 -16.86 -12.41
C THR A 39 -14.46 -15.48 -12.96
N VAL A 40 -14.84 -15.37 -14.24
CA VAL A 40 -15.15 -14.08 -14.85
C VAL A 40 -16.34 -13.42 -14.14
N ALA A 41 -17.37 -14.20 -13.82
CA ALA A 41 -18.53 -13.74 -13.05
C ALA A 41 -18.14 -13.21 -11.66
N ARG A 42 -17.33 -13.96 -10.90
CA ARG A 42 -16.82 -13.55 -9.59
C ARG A 42 -16.00 -12.26 -9.68
N MET A 43 -15.09 -12.13 -10.65
CA MET A 43 -14.29 -10.92 -10.82
C MET A 43 -15.15 -9.70 -11.15
N ARG A 44 -16.14 -9.85 -12.05
CA ARG A 44 -17.09 -8.78 -12.37
C ARG A 44 -17.91 -8.38 -11.15
N ALA A 45 -18.39 -9.34 -10.37
CA ALA A 45 -19.13 -9.08 -9.14
C ALA A 45 -18.27 -8.33 -8.11
N VAL A 46 -17.03 -8.78 -7.86
CA VAL A 46 -16.08 -8.09 -6.96
C VAL A 46 -15.86 -6.64 -7.40
N ARG A 47 -15.62 -6.41 -8.69
CA ARG A 47 -15.42 -5.05 -9.23
C ARG A 47 -16.68 -4.20 -9.09
N ALA A 48 -17.85 -4.72 -9.45
CA ALA A 48 -19.11 -4.01 -9.36
C ALA A 48 -19.44 -3.59 -7.92
N ILE A 49 -19.16 -4.46 -6.94
CA ILE A 49 -19.32 -4.13 -5.52
C ILE A 49 -18.29 -3.07 -5.12
N ALA A 50 -17.01 -3.23 -5.46
CA ALA A 50 -15.96 -2.26 -5.15
C ALA A 50 -16.27 -0.86 -5.72
N ASP A 51 -16.83 -0.79 -6.94
CA ASP A 51 -17.28 0.48 -7.54
C ASP A 51 -18.41 1.14 -6.75
N ARG A 52 -19.37 0.37 -6.23
CA ARG A 52 -20.41 0.91 -5.33
C ARG A 52 -19.82 1.41 -4.02
N LEU A 53 -18.80 0.72 -3.50
CA LEU A 53 -18.12 1.09 -2.25
C LEU A 53 -17.20 2.32 -2.40
N ARG A 54 -16.95 2.83 -3.62
CA ARG A 54 -16.11 4.03 -3.84
C ARG A 54 -16.63 5.27 -3.13
N ALA A 55 -17.94 5.39 -2.92
CA ALA A 55 -18.54 6.50 -2.19
C ALA A 55 -18.23 6.48 -0.68
N ILE A 56 -17.69 5.38 -0.16
CA ILE A 56 -17.30 5.25 1.25
C ILE A 56 -15.97 5.98 1.49
N PRO A 57 -15.92 6.94 2.44
CA PRO A 57 -14.79 7.85 2.58
C PRO A 57 -13.61 7.31 3.41
N ASP A 58 -13.85 6.34 4.30
CA ASP A 58 -12.87 5.85 5.25
C ASP A 58 -13.13 4.40 5.69
N ALA A 59 -12.13 3.81 6.37
CA ALA A 59 -12.15 2.41 6.76
C ALA A 59 -13.23 2.09 7.81
N GLU A 60 -13.56 3.03 8.69
CA GLU A 60 -14.62 2.87 9.70
C GLU A 60 -16.00 2.85 9.04
N ALA A 61 -16.24 3.73 8.07
CA ALA A 61 -17.44 3.71 7.25
C ALA A 61 -17.53 2.44 6.40
N LEU A 62 -16.40 1.91 5.94
CA LEU A 62 -16.34 0.62 5.25
C LEU A 62 -16.73 -0.53 6.19
N ALA A 63 -16.21 -0.55 7.43
CA ALA A 63 -16.59 -1.54 8.43
C ALA A 63 -18.10 -1.53 8.72
N ARG A 64 -18.70 -0.33 8.91
CA ARG A 64 -20.15 -0.21 9.09
C ARG A 64 -20.97 -0.69 7.90
N ALA A 65 -20.43 -0.60 6.68
CA ALA A 65 -21.13 -1.05 5.48
C ALA A 65 -21.14 -2.59 5.33
N TRP A 66 -20.32 -3.32 6.10
CA TRP A 66 -20.14 -4.77 5.95
C TRP A 66 -21.42 -5.59 6.12
N GLU A 67 -22.34 -5.16 6.98
CA GLU A 67 -23.62 -5.85 7.19
C GLU A 67 -24.43 -6.01 5.89
N ARG A 68 -24.25 -5.09 4.93
CA ARG A 68 -24.89 -5.13 3.62
C ARG A 68 -24.10 -5.93 2.58
N GLY A 69 -22.87 -6.35 2.89
CA GLY A 69 -21.93 -7.00 1.98
C GLY A 69 -22.50 -8.23 1.27
N PRO A 70 -23.01 -9.25 1.99
CA PRO A 70 -23.62 -10.42 1.35
C PRO A 70 -24.83 -10.09 0.47
N GLY A 71 -25.61 -9.07 0.83
CA GLY A 71 -26.71 -8.57 0.00
C GLY A 71 -26.22 -7.97 -1.32
N LEU A 72 -25.16 -7.15 -1.26
CA LEU A 72 -24.52 -6.59 -2.46
C LEU A 72 -23.94 -7.69 -3.36
N ALA A 73 -23.34 -8.73 -2.78
CA ALA A 73 -22.83 -9.87 -3.53
C ALA A 73 -23.95 -10.67 -4.22
N ARG A 74 -25.06 -10.92 -3.51
CA ARG A 74 -26.23 -11.58 -4.09
C ARG A 74 -26.77 -10.80 -5.29
N GLU A 75 -26.93 -9.49 -5.15
CA GLU A 75 -27.37 -8.65 -6.26
C GLU A 75 -26.41 -8.66 -7.44
N ALA A 76 -25.10 -8.61 -7.18
CA ALA A 76 -24.08 -8.59 -8.22
C ALA A 76 -24.04 -9.91 -9.00
N LEU A 77 -24.01 -11.05 -8.30
CA LEU A 77 -23.96 -12.38 -8.89
C LEU A 77 -25.26 -12.81 -9.56
N ALA A 78 -26.42 -12.31 -9.11
CA ALA A 78 -27.70 -12.57 -9.78
C ALA A 78 -27.76 -12.05 -11.23
N ARG A 79 -26.83 -11.20 -11.65
CA ARG A 79 -26.70 -10.70 -13.03
C ARG A 79 -25.80 -11.59 -13.91
N GLU A 80 -25.09 -12.54 -13.32
CA GLU A 80 -24.15 -13.39 -14.01
C GLU A 80 -24.75 -14.79 -14.23
N PRO A 81 -24.35 -15.51 -15.31
CA PRO A 81 -24.76 -16.89 -15.50
C PRO A 81 -24.12 -17.80 -14.45
N GLY A 82 -24.88 -18.78 -13.95
CA GLY A 82 -24.40 -19.79 -13.00
C GLY A 82 -25.20 -19.86 -11.71
N PHE A 83 -24.84 -20.81 -10.86
CA PHE A 83 -25.39 -20.95 -9.52
C PHE A 83 -24.30 -20.65 -8.50
N PHE A 84 -24.55 -19.67 -7.64
CA PHE A 84 -23.61 -19.23 -6.62
C PHE A 84 -24.21 -19.46 -5.23
N GLY A 85 -23.49 -20.18 -4.37
CA GLY A 85 -23.97 -20.54 -3.04
C GLY A 85 -23.79 -19.40 -2.01
N GLU A 86 -24.45 -19.49 -0.86
CA GLU A 86 -24.32 -18.49 0.22
C GLU A 86 -22.87 -18.27 0.68
N ALA A 87 -22.09 -19.35 0.78
CA ALA A 87 -20.68 -19.27 1.14
C ALA A 87 -19.88 -18.42 0.14
N GLU A 88 -20.25 -18.47 -1.13
CA GLU A 88 -19.59 -17.72 -2.19
C GLU A 88 -19.96 -16.24 -2.19
N LEU A 89 -21.19 -15.91 -1.78
CA LEU A 89 -21.60 -14.51 -1.58
C LEU A 89 -20.71 -13.83 -0.55
N GLU A 90 -20.38 -14.51 0.54
CA GLU A 90 -19.49 -13.97 1.56
C GLU A 90 -18.05 -13.82 1.05
N LEU A 91 -17.56 -14.76 0.24
CA LEU A 91 -16.22 -14.67 -0.36
C LEU A 91 -16.12 -13.47 -1.32
N VAL A 92 -17.11 -13.31 -2.20
CA VAL A 92 -17.17 -12.20 -3.17
C VAL A 92 -17.31 -10.85 -2.45
N ALA A 93 -18.19 -10.76 -1.44
CA ALA A 93 -18.31 -9.56 -0.62
C ALA A 93 -16.99 -9.24 0.09
N GLY A 94 -16.38 -10.23 0.74
CA GLY A 94 -15.13 -10.05 1.47
C GLY A 94 -13.98 -9.59 0.55
N ALA A 95 -13.84 -10.18 -0.63
CA ALA A 95 -12.85 -9.76 -1.62
C ALA A 95 -13.06 -8.30 -2.09
N ALA A 96 -14.31 -7.88 -2.31
CA ALA A 96 -14.62 -6.50 -2.69
C ALA A 96 -14.30 -5.49 -1.56
N PHE A 97 -14.60 -5.84 -0.31
CA PHE A 97 -14.26 -5.02 0.85
C PHE A 97 -12.74 -4.96 1.09
N ALA A 98 -12.02 -6.07 0.91
CA ALA A 98 -10.56 -6.10 0.97
C ALA A 98 -9.93 -5.18 -0.09
N LEU A 99 -10.44 -5.22 -1.33
CA LEU A 99 -10.01 -4.33 -2.40
C LEU A 99 -10.25 -2.86 -2.03
N ARG A 100 -11.46 -2.49 -1.61
CA ARG A 100 -11.76 -1.09 -1.23
C ARG A 100 -10.94 -0.63 -0.03
N HIS A 101 -10.71 -1.50 0.95
CA HIS A 101 -9.86 -1.19 2.10
C HIS A 101 -8.42 -0.85 1.65
N ARG A 102 -7.84 -1.61 0.71
CA ARG A 102 -6.53 -1.28 0.13
C ARG A 102 -6.53 0.04 -0.64
N GLU A 103 -7.59 0.32 -1.41
CA GLU A 103 -7.73 1.61 -2.10
C GLU A 103 -7.75 2.78 -1.10
N LEU A 104 -8.55 2.68 -0.03
CA LEU A 104 -8.62 3.69 1.03
C LEU A 104 -7.27 3.89 1.73
N ALA A 105 -6.56 2.81 2.05
CA ALA A 105 -5.23 2.88 2.64
C ALA A 105 -4.24 3.59 1.69
N ALA A 106 -4.30 3.30 0.39
CA ALA A 106 -3.45 3.95 -0.61
C ALA A 106 -3.81 5.44 -0.79
N GLU A 107 -5.09 5.79 -0.79
CA GLU A 107 -5.55 7.18 -0.80
C GLU A 107 -5.08 7.96 0.45
N ALA A 108 -5.17 7.36 1.63
CA ALA A 108 -4.69 7.95 2.88
C ALA A 108 -3.17 8.17 2.86
N ALA A 109 -2.41 7.18 2.38
CA ALA A 109 -0.96 7.29 2.23
C ALA A 109 -0.57 8.41 1.26
N ARG A 110 -1.29 8.59 0.14
CA ARG A 110 -1.07 9.69 -0.81
C ARG A 110 -1.36 11.06 -0.20
N ARG A 111 -2.47 11.19 0.55
CA ARG A 111 -2.81 12.44 1.26
C ARG A 111 -1.73 12.81 2.28
N GLU A 112 -1.30 11.85 3.08
CA GLU A 112 -0.26 12.06 4.08
C GLU A 112 1.08 12.44 3.43
N ARG A 113 1.45 11.77 2.33
CA ARG A 113 2.67 12.10 1.58
C ARG A 113 2.64 13.54 1.05
N ARG A 114 1.53 13.95 0.42
CA ARG A 114 1.33 15.31 -0.07
C ARG A 114 1.42 16.33 1.06
N ARG A 115 0.77 16.06 2.19
CA ARG A 115 0.84 16.91 3.38
C ARG A 115 2.28 17.12 3.87
N ARG A 116 3.08 16.05 3.93
CA ARG A 116 4.51 16.15 4.32
C ARG A 116 5.32 17.00 3.36
N ILE A 117 5.07 16.88 2.06
CA ILE A 117 5.71 17.71 1.03
C ILE A 117 5.35 19.19 1.29
N GLU A 118 4.07 19.51 1.41
CA GLU A 118 3.59 20.89 1.64
C GLU A 118 4.10 21.47 2.97
N GLU A 119 4.22 20.66 4.02
CA GLU A 119 4.82 21.05 5.30
C GLU A 119 6.32 21.34 5.16
N ALA A 120 7.06 20.48 4.45
CA ALA A 120 8.49 20.64 4.21
C ALA A 120 8.80 21.87 3.32
N GLU A 121 8.00 22.11 2.29
CA GLU A 121 8.11 23.30 1.44
C GLU A 121 7.90 24.59 2.24
N ARG A 122 6.86 24.64 3.07
CA ARG A 122 6.60 25.80 3.94
C ARG A 122 7.71 26.02 4.97
N ALA A 123 8.38 24.96 5.40
CA ALA A 123 9.51 25.04 6.32
C ALA A 123 10.85 25.39 5.62
N GLY A 124 10.87 25.50 4.29
CA GLY A 124 12.10 25.75 3.53
C GLY A 124 13.09 24.57 3.55
N CYS A 125 12.61 23.35 3.80
CA CYS A 125 13.44 22.16 3.79
C CYS A 125 13.92 21.85 2.36
N ALA A 126 15.17 21.42 2.21
CA ALA A 126 15.65 20.93 0.91
C ALA A 126 15.17 19.50 0.61
N TRP A 127 14.96 18.70 1.67
CA TRP A 127 14.61 17.28 1.60
C TRP A 127 13.40 16.99 2.49
N VAL A 128 12.61 15.99 2.08
CA VAL A 128 11.47 15.47 2.85
C VAL A 128 11.54 13.95 2.91
N VAL A 129 11.18 13.37 4.06
CA VAL A 129 10.98 11.92 4.20
C VAL A 129 9.55 11.58 3.82
N LEU A 130 9.37 10.82 2.75
CA LEU A 130 8.05 10.43 2.24
C LEU A 130 7.50 9.21 2.96
N GLY A 131 8.38 8.32 3.42
CA GLY A 131 8.02 7.15 4.21
C GLY A 131 9.24 6.51 4.85
N GLU A 132 9.02 5.95 6.04
CA GLU A 132 10.04 5.25 6.82
C GLU A 132 9.36 4.07 7.52
N ARG A 133 9.98 2.90 7.45
CA ARG A 133 9.57 1.66 8.12
C ARG A 133 10.82 0.96 8.63
N GLY A 134 10.68 0.19 9.70
CA GLY A 134 11.83 -0.41 10.38
C GLY A 134 12.21 0.28 11.67
N VAL A 135 13.25 -0.25 12.31
CA VAL A 135 13.85 0.37 13.49
C VAL A 135 15.04 1.20 13.01
N ALA A 136 14.94 2.52 13.16
CA ALA A 136 16.03 3.42 12.84
C ALA A 136 17.23 3.17 13.77
N GLY A 137 18.45 3.36 13.24
CA GLY A 137 19.72 3.16 13.93
C GLY A 137 20.89 3.56 13.03
N ASP A 138 22.13 3.45 13.53
CA ASP A 138 23.35 3.65 12.73
C ASP A 138 24.31 2.45 12.87
N PRO A 139 24.25 1.44 11.98
CA PRO A 139 23.24 1.28 10.94
C PRO A 139 21.87 0.79 11.48
N PRO A 140 20.78 0.92 10.70
CA PRO A 140 19.48 0.34 11.03
C PRO A 140 19.53 -1.18 11.14
N ALA A 141 18.68 -1.75 12.00
CA ALA A 141 18.60 -3.20 12.18
C ALA A 141 17.78 -3.86 11.05
N PRO A 142 18.20 -5.03 10.52
CA PRO A 142 17.43 -5.79 9.52
C PRO A 142 16.23 -6.54 10.13
N TYR A 143 16.17 -6.63 11.47
CA TYR A 143 15.15 -7.33 12.25
C TYR A 143 14.55 -6.42 13.33
N PRO A 144 13.32 -6.69 13.82
CA PRO A 144 12.41 -7.79 13.41
C PRO A 144 11.73 -7.56 12.05
N GLN A 145 11.85 -6.36 11.49
CA GLN A 145 11.31 -5.98 10.20
C GLN A 145 12.38 -5.23 9.41
N PRO A 146 12.52 -5.49 8.09
CA PRO A 146 13.49 -4.78 7.27
C PRO A 146 13.29 -3.26 7.32
N TYR A 147 14.39 -2.53 7.37
CA TYR A 147 14.36 -1.08 7.35
C TYR A 147 14.24 -0.57 5.91
N ARG A 148 13.37 0.44 5.69
CA ARG A 148 13.20 1.12 4.42
C ARG A 148 12.89 2.58 4.67
N ARG A 149 13.53 3.49 3.95
CA ARG A 149 13.25 4.92 4.00
C ARG A 149 13.34 5.52 2.60
N VAL A 150 12.36 6.33 2.26
CA VAL A 150 12.32 7.08 0.99
C VAL A 150 12.36 8.56 1.30
N GLU A 151 13.38 9.22 0.78
CA GLU A 151 13.55 10.67 0.85
C GLU A 151 13.41 11.28 -0.54
N MET A 152 12.98 12.54 -0.60
CA MET A 152 12.86 13.29 -1.84
C MET A 152 13.44 14.69 -1.65
N ARG A 153 14.26 15.13 -2.61
CA ARG A 153 14.69 16.51 -2.73
C ARG A 153 13.58 17.34 -3.38
N LEU A 154 13.12 18.39 -2.70
CA LEU A 154 11.91 19.12 -3.11
C LEU A 154 12.06 19.89 -4.42
N VAL A 155 13.27 20.38 -4.72
CA VAL A 155 13.50 21.26 -5.88
C VAL A 155 13.31 20.55 -7.22
N ASP A 156 13.65 19.26 -7.29
CA ASP A 156 13.76 18.51 -8.55
C ASP A 156 13.19 17.09 -8.48
N GLY A 157 12.74 16.63 -7.31
CA GLY A 157 12.15 15.30 -7.17
C GLY A 157 13.18 14.17 -7.18
N LEU A 158 14.48 14.47 -6.97
CA LEU A 158 15.47 13.42 -6.76
C LEU A 158 15.07 12.59 -5.53
N GLY A 159 14.81 11.31 -5.74
CA GLY A 159 14.49 10.36 -4.69
C GLY A 159 15.69 9.52 -4.27
N VAL A 160 15.80 9.26 -2.97
CA VAL A 160 16.76 8.30 -2.42
C VAL A 160 15.98 7.29 -1.58
N HIS A 161 15.91 6.06 -2.07
CA HIS A 161 15.38 4.92 -1.34
C HIS A 161 16.54 4.15 -0.71
N VAL A 162 16.54 4.06 0.60
CA VAL A 162 17.52 3.26 1.36
C VAL A 162 16.80 2.11 2.02
N PHE A 163 17.44 0.94 2.06
CA PHE A 163 16.88 -0.23 2.72
C PHE A 163 17.96 -1.07 3.38
N VAL A 164 17.59 -1.77 4.45
CA VAL A 164 18.42 -2.76 5.14
C VAL A 164 17.59 -4.02 5.31
N GLU A 165 18.06 -5.10 4.70
CA GLU A 165 17.40 -6.40 4.69
C GLU A 165 18.33 -7.47 5.28
N PRO A 166 17.79 -8.56 5.86
CA PRO A 166 18.61 -9.72 6.19
C PRO A 166 19.31 -10.28 4.97
N ASP A 167 20.57 -10.67 5.13
CA ASP A 167 21.29 -11.42 4.10
C ASP A 167 20.84 -12.90 4.14
N PRO A 168 20.32 -13.47 3.04
CA PRO A 168 19.97 -14.89 3.03
C PRO A 168 21.19 -15.81 3.09
N ASP A 169 22.37 -15.33 2.69
CA ASP A 169 23.59 -16.12 2.56
C ASP A 169 24.52 -15.98 3.78
N SER A 170 24.21 -15.09 4.71
CA SER A 170 25.00 -14.88 5.92
C SER A 170 24.13 -14.46 7.12
N GLU A 171 24.69 -14.45 8.32
CA GLU A 171 24.02 -13.89 9.50
C GLU A 171 24.02 -12.34 9.51
N GLY A 172 24.48 -11.70 8.43
CA GLY A 172 24.61 -10.25 8.28
C GLY A 172 23.40 -9.56 7.65
N ALA A 173 23.63 -8.34 7.18
CA ALA A 173 22.63 -7.51 6.52
C ALA A 173 23.10 -7.06 5.13
N LEU A 174 22.14 -6.91 4.23
CA LEU A 174 22.31 -6.27 2.93
C LEU A 174 21.83 -4.83 3.02
N TYR A 175 22.70 -3.90 2.63
CA TYR A 175 22.48 -2.47 2.68
C TYR A 175 22.26 -1.92 1.27
N GLY A 176 21.04 -1.48 0.98
CA GLY A 176 20.64 -0.98 -0.33
C GLY A 176 20.52 0.54 -0.39
N VAL A 177 20.93 1.09 -1.52
CA VAL A 177 20.61 2.46 -1.95
C VAL A 177 20.10 2.41 -3.38
N GLU A 178 19.00 3.08 -3.65
CA GLU A 178 18.37 3.17 -4.95
C GLU A 178 18.00 4.62 -5.21
N VAL A 179 18.45 5.15 -6.36
CA VAL A 179 18.06 6.48 -6.83
C VAL A 179 16.72 6.36 -7.53
N LEU A 180 15.80 7.26 -7.21
CA LEU A 180 14.47 7.34 -7.81
C LEU A 180 14.28 8.71 -8.46
N ARG A 181 13.41 8.76 -9.45
CA ARG A 181 12.81 10.01 -9.93
C ARG A 181 11.39 10.07 -9.40
N LEU A 182 11.10 11.07 -8.57
CA LEU A 182 9.80 11.26 -7.95
C LEU A 182 9.14 12.52 -8.51
N ASP A 183 7.82 12.53 -8.59
CA ASP A 183 7.08 13.75 -8.88
C ASP A 183 7.18 14.71 -7.67
N PRO A 184 7.76 15.92 -7.82
CA PRO A 184 8.00 16.81 -6.68
C PRO A 184 6.73 17.21 -5.92
N ARG A 185 5.56 17.19 -6.58
CA ARG A 185 4.28 17.63 -6.00
C ARG A 185 3.53 16.52 -5.27
N SER A 186 3.74 15.26 -5.65
CA SER A 186 2.97 14.12 -5.16
C SER A 186 3.82 13.03 -4.50
N GLY A 187 5.13 13.03 -4.76
CA GLY A 187 6.06 11.98 -4.32
C GLY A 187 5.78 10.61 -4.93
N GLU A 188 5.05 10.55 -6.05
CA GLU A 188 4.86 9.32 -6.83
C GLU A 188 6.13 8.99 -7.63
N ILE A 189 6.42 7.70 -7.80
CA ILE A 189 7.59 7.23 -8.55
C ILE A 189 7.34 7.40 -10.05
N LEU A 190 8.20 8.19 -10.69
CA LEU A 190 8.24 8.44 -12.14
C LEU A 190 9.33 7.63 -12.85
N GLY A 191 10.26 7.04 -12.12
CA GLY A 191 11.34 6.23 -12.67
C GLY A 191 12.31 5.74 -11.60
N GLU A 192 13.03 4.68 -11.95
CA GLU A 192 14.08 4.06 -11.13
C GLU A 192 15.44 4.30 -11.80
N GLY A 193 16.46 4.51 -10.99
CA GLY A 193 17.82 4.81 -11.42
C GLY A 193 18.84 3.79 -10.92
N GLU A 194 20.04 4.26 -10.60
CA GLU A 194 21.11 3.40 -10.08
C GLU A 194 20.69 2.78 -8.74
N ARG A 195 20.88 1.46 -8.65
CA ARG A 195 20.69 0.68 -7.43
C ARG A 195 21.98 -0.05 -7.08
N VAL A 196 22.39 0.10 -5.83
CA VAL A 196 23.56 -0.60 -5.27
C VAL A 196 23.17 -1.34 -4.01
N VAL A 197 23.69 -2.55 -3.86
CA VAL A 197 23.54 -3.38 -2.66
C VAL A 197 24.93 -3.70 -2.13
N LEU A 198 25.13 -3.44 -0.84
CA LEU A 198 26.43 -3.45 -0.18
C LEU A 198 26.35 -4.30 1.09
N ARG A 199 27.49 -4.80 1.54
CA ARG A 199 27.62 -5.56 2.81
C ARG A 199 28.27 -4.73 3.92
N ASP A 200 28.93 -3.63 3.58
CA ASP A 200 29.57 -2.72 4.54
C ASP A 200 28.68 -1.47 4.80
N PRO A 201 28.26 -1.23 6.06
CA PRO A 201 27.53 -0.02 6.46
C PRO A 201 28.26 1.30 6.14
N ALA A 202 29.59 1.33 6.18
CA ALA A 202 30.37 2.51 5.88
C ALA A 202 30.33 2.86 4.38
N GLU A 203 30.43 1.84 3.51
CA GLU A 203 30.26 2.01 2.06
C GLU A 203 28.83 2.43 1.72
N TRP A 204 27.85 1.86 2.42
CA TRP A 204 26.44 2.22 2.27
C TRP A 204 26.20 3.70 2.59
N ARG A 205 26.71 4.22 3.71
CA ARG A 205 26.62 5.66 4.03
C ARG A 205 27.25 6.54 2.95
N ARG A 206 28.39 6.13 2.40
CA ARG A 206 29.02 6.86 1.27
C ARG A 206 28.16 6.79 0.01
N ALA A 207 27.49 5.67 -0.26
CA ALA A 207 26.57 5.54 -1.38
C ALA A 207 25.35 6.45 -1.23
N ILE A 208 24.76 6.57 -0.03
CA ILE A 208 23.67 7.52 0.26
C ILE A 208 24.10 8.95 -0.05
N GLU A 209 25.27 9.35 0.45
CA GLU A 209 25.79 10.71 0.22
C GLU A 209 26.13 10.98 -1.25
N ARG A 210 26.57 9.97 -2.00
CA ARG A 210 26.73 10.06 -3.45
C ARG A 210 25.40 10.22 -4.16
N ALA A 211 24.40 9.41 -3.81
CA ALA A 211 23.05 9.48 -4.37
C ALA A 211 22.42 10.87 -4.15
N ARG A 212 22.51 11.42 -2.94
CA ARG A 212 22.00 12.77 -2.60
C ARG A 212 22.67 13.90 -3.39
N ARG A 213 23.89 13.69 -3.89
CA ARG A 213 24.64 14.67 -4.69
C ARG A 213 24.38 14.57 -6.19
N GLN A 214 23.68 13.54 -6.66
CA GLN A 214 23.34 13.44 -8.08
C GLN A 214 22.48 14.64 -8.50
N PRO A 215 22.65 15.18 -9.72
CA PRO A 215 21.70 16.13 -10.26
C PRO A 215 20.35 15.43 -10.43
N GLY A 216 19.24 16.12 -10.14
CA GLY A 216 17.94 15.64 -10.57
C GLY A 216 17.98 15.49 -12.09
N SER A 217 17.52 14.36 -12.62
CA SER A 217 17.43 14.22 -14.08
C SER A 217 16.53 15.34 -14.60
N ASP A 218 17.11 16.24 -15.39
CA ASP A 218 16.37 17.33 -16.01
C ASP A 218 15.15 16.76 -16.73
N ARG A 219 14.02 17.48 -16.63
CA ARG A 219 12.86 17.25 -17.50
C ARG A 219 13.37 17.28 -18.94
N GLU A 220 13.41 16.15 -19.62
CA GLU A 220 13.48 16.17 -21.09
C GLU A 220 12.27 16.98 -21.57
N PRO A 221 12.47 18.11 -22.28
CA PRO A 221 11.37 18.75 -22.97
C PRO A 221 10.91 17.77 -24.05
N SER A 222 9.69 17.25 -23.91
CA SER A 222 9.02 16.51 -24.97
C SER A 222 8.84 17.45 -26.15
N ASP A 223 9.72 17.37 -27.13
CA ASP A 223 9.56 18.05 -28.41
C ASP A 223 8.39 17.36 -29.15
N PRO A 224 7.35 18.09 -29.60
CA PRO A 224 6.28 17.48 -30.37
C PRO A 224 6.79 17.10 -31.77
N PRO A 225 6.30 16.00 -32.36
CA PRO A 225 6.67 15.62 -33.73
C PRO A 225 6.22 16.69 -34.72
N ARG A 226 7.12 17.04 -35.66
CA ARG A 226 6.86 17.92 -36.81
C ARG A 226 5.84 17.32 -37.77
#